data_AF-A0A969GDF7-F1
#
_entry.id   AF-A0A969GDF7-F1
#
_cell.length_a   1.000
_cell.length_b   1.000
_cell.length_c   1.000
_cell.angle_alpha   90.00
_cell.angle_beta   90.00
_cell.angle_gamma   90.00
#
_symmetry.space_group_name_H-M   'P 1'
#
loop_
_entity.id
_entity.type
_entity.pdbx_description
1 polymer ?
#
loop_
_entity_poly.entity_id
_entity_poly.type
_entity_poly.pdbx_seq_one_letter_code
_entity_poly.pdbx_strand_id
1 'polypeptide(L)'
;MISNGTKDDPVVIRGDRLEPFYDDEPGQWAGILIGQNSTGNTINHTIIRNSIVGVRVDSAADLTIKNSTIHNTNSSNILGVHSTIYAENCVFFSSNGGNNVQLEYGGNYRFNYCTITTMASASGISHSSPALRMTNVLCFDDFCQSYDEYPLFARFQNCIIYGTRANEIATFDRTESGNFDFKLDHCLIKLDQSEPDNNLVFNNCDDCIINSDPLFMDIDAYDYRPDTLRQSKKKRL
;
A
#
# COMPACT_ATOMS: atom_id res chain seq x y z
N MET A 1 15.01 -12.79 -3.70
CA MET A 1 14.37 -13.26 -2.45
C MET A 1 13.24 -14.21 -2.80
N ILE A 2 13.13 -15.33 -2.08
CA ILE A 2 11.98 -16.24 -2.18
C ILE A 2 11.50 -16.53 -0.76
N SER A 3 10.21 -16.27 -0.50
CA SER A 3 9.51 -16.67 0.73
C SER A 3 8.21 -17.34 0.33
N ASN A 4 7.96 -18.55 0.83
CA ASN A 4 6.79 -19.33 0.45
C ASN A 4 6.26 -20.12 1.65
N GLY A 5 5.25 -19.56 2.32
CA GLY A 5 4.46 -20.25 3.34
C GLY A 5 3.17 -20.83 2.78
N THR A 6 2.26 -21.16 3.68
CA THR A 6 0.89 -21.57 3.36
C THR A 6 -0.12 -20.77 4.17
N LYS A 7 -1.42 -20.88 3.85
CA LYS A 7 -2.48 -20.24 4.62
C LYS A 7 -2.46 -20.63 6.10
N ASP A 8 -2.20 -21.91 6.37
CA ASP A 8 -2.26 -22.47 7.73
C ASP A 8 -0.91 -22.38 8.46
N ASP A 9 0.18 -22.21 7.70
CA ASP A 9 1.54 -22.05 8.22
C ASP A 9 2.28 -20.94 7.44
N PRO A 10 1.99 -19.66 7.73
CA PRO A 10 2.63 -18.54 7.05
C PRO A 10 4.06 -18.31 7.55
N VAL A 11 4.94 -17.84 6.65
CA VAL A 11 6.27 -17.39 7.06
C VAL A 11 6.14 -16.06 7.80
N VAL A 12 6.71 -15.93 9.00
CA VAL A 12 6.73 -14.67 9.76
C VAL A 12 8.13 -14.06 9.74
N ILE A 13 8.24 -12.83 9.22
CA ILE A 13 9.48 -12.04 9.21
C ILE A 13 9.27 -10.82 10.12
N ARG A 14 10.09 -10.75 11.18
CA ARG A 14 10.07 -9.69 12.20
C ARG A 14 11.47 -9.49 12.78
N GLY A 15 11.61 -8.49 13.67
CA GLY A 15 12.84 -8.29 14.45
C GLY A 15 13.19 -9.48 15.34
N ASP A 16 14.44 -9.53 15.79
CA ASP A 16 14.99 -10.60 16.63
C ASP A 16 14.63 -10.45 18.12
N ARG A 17 14.16 -9.27 18.55
CA ARG A 17 13.61 -9.03 19.88
C ARG A 17 12.21 -9.61 20.00
N LEU A 18 12.04 -10.55 20.92
CA LEU A 18 10.82 -11.35 21.11
C LEU A 18 10.12 -11.04 22.44
N GLU A 19 10.64 -10.09 23.21
CA GLU A 19 10.02 -9.68 24.46
C GLU A 19 8.64 -9.04 24.18
N PRO A 20 7.61 -9.31 25.00
CA PRO A 20 6.24 -8.82 24.74
C PRO A 20 6.12 -7.31 24.54
N PHE A 21 7.03 -6.54 25.14
CA PHE A 21 7.08 -5.09 24.97
C PHE A 21 7.39 -4.65 23.54
N TYR A 22 8.10 -5.46 22.74
CA TYR A 22 8.47 -5.12 21.36
C TYR A 22 7.55 -5.76 20.31
N ASP A 23 6.56 -6.55 20.73
CA ASP A 23 5.70 -7.30 19.81
C ASP A 23 4.91 -6.39 18.87
N ASP A 24 4.64 -5.16 19.27
CA ASP A 24 3.90 -4.15 18.49
C ASP A 24 4.69 -2.84 18.30
N GLU A 25 5.98 -2.81 18.61
CA GLU A 25 6.81 -1.63 18.37
C GLU A 25 7.27 -1.59 16.91
N PRO A 26 6.92 -0.56 16.11
CA PRO A 26 7.40 -0.44 14.73
C PRO A 26 8.89 -0.05 14.68
N GLY A 27 9.53 -0.22 13.52
CA GLY A 27 10.90 0.26 13.29
C GLY A 27 12.02 -0.54 13.97
N GLN A 28 11.76 -1.76 14.42
CA GLN A 28 12.75 -2.61 15.11
C GLN A 28 13.86 -3.13 14.19
N TRP A 29 13.62 -3.10 12.87
CA TRP A 29 14.59 -3.52 11.86
C TRP A 29 14.35 -2.77 10.55
N ALA A 30 15.36 -2.71 9.68
CA ALA A 30 15.29 -1.86 8.47
C ALA A 30 14.16 -2.23 7.51
N GLY A 31 13.94 -3.54 7.29
CA GLY A 31 13.08 -4.04 6.23
C GLY A 31 13.79 -4.97 5.25
N ILE A 32 13.04 -5.45 4.26
CA ILE A 32 13.60 -6.19 3.13
C ILE A 32 13.97 -5.19 2.03
N LEU A 33 15.21 -5.26 1.55
CA LEU A 33 15.65 -4.54 0.36
C LEU A 33 15.80 -5.51 -0.82
N ILE A 34 15.01 -5.28 -1.86
CA ILE A 34 15.18 -5.89 -3.19
C ILE A 34 15.87 -4.83 -4.06
N GLY A 35 17.19 -4.95 -4.13
CA GLY A 35 18.06 -3.95 -4.76
C GLY A 35 18.16 -4.09 -6.28
N GLN A 36 18.93 -3.18 -6.86
CA GLN A 36 19.07 -2.93 -8.28
C GLN A 36 19.15 -4.20 -9.15
N ASN A 37 18.33 -4.22 -10.21
CA ASN A 37 18.25 -5.29 -11.22
C ASN A 37 17.94 -6.70 -10.67
N SER A 38 17.49 -6.82 -9.41
CA SER A 38 17.09 -8.12 -8.86
C SER A 38 15.76 -8.58 -9.46
N THR A 39 15.74 -9.79 -10.01
CA THR A 39 14.55 -10.35 -10.67
C THR A 39 14.12 -11.69 -10.09
N GLY A 40 12.86 -12.06 -10.33
CA GLY A 40 12.26 -13.32 -9.88
C GLY A 40 11.98 -13.34 -8.38
N ASN A 41 11.76 -12.19 -7.75
CA ASN A 41 11.50 -12.13 -6.32
C ASN A 41 10.06 -12.49 -6.01
N THR A 42 9.86 -13.45 -5.11
CA THR A 42 8.52 -13.96 -4.78
C THR A 42 8.31 -14.03 -3.28
N ILE A 43 7.15 -13.55 -2.82
CA ILE A 43 6.68 -13.62 -1.45
C ILE A 43 5.26 -14.18 -1.48
N ASN A 44 5.01 -15.30 -0.81
CA ASN A 44 3.70 -15.92 -0.75
C ASN A 44 3.39 -16.43 0.65
N HIS A 45 2.19 -16.12 1.16
CA HIS A 45 1.77 -16.47 2.52
C HIS A 45 2.81 -16.07 3.57
N THR A 46 3.18 -14.80 3.56
CA THR A 46 4.18 -14.22 4.46
C THR A 46 3.57 -13.08 5.25
N ILE A 47 3.91 -13.00 6.54
CA ILE A 47 3.61 -11.88 7.43
C ILE A 47 4.91 -11.13 7.69
N ILE A 48 4.99 -9.87 7.30
CA ILE A 48 6.14 -8.99 7.52
C ILE A 48 5.69 -7.88 8.45
N ARG A 49 6.38 -7.67 9.58
CA ARG A 49 5.96 -6.66 10.55
C ARG A 49 7.08 -6.00 11.34
N ASN A 50 6.74 -4.86 11.95
CA ASN A 50 7.57 -4.12 12.91
C ASN A 50 8.88 -3.59 12.32
N SER A 51 8.92 -3.33 11.01
CA SER A 51 10.10 -2.79 10.32
C SER A 51 10.02 -1.26 10.17
N ILE A 52 11.09 -0.63 9.67
CA ILE A 52 11.04 0.76 9.22
C ILE A 52 10.27 0.81 7.89
N VAL A 53 10.76 0.11 6.88
CA VAL A 53 10.05 -0.15 5.62
C VAL A 53 9.77 -1.65 5.54
N GLY A 54 8.59 -2.09 5.12
CA GLY A 54 8.30 -3.54 5.01
C GLY A 54 9.15 -4.19 3.92
N VAL A 55 8.90 -3.79 2.68
CA VAL A 55 9.69 -4.19 1.50
C VAL A 55 9.96 -2.97 0.63
N ARG A 56 11.24 -2.71 0.35
CA ARG A 56 11.69 -1.75 -0.65
C ARG A 56 12.11 -2.48 -1.92
N VAL A 57 11.50 -2.14 -3.05
CA VAL A 57 11.85 -2.64 -4.39
C VAL A 57 12.39 -1.48 -5.20
N ASP A 58 13.65 -1.56 -5.61
CA ASP A 58 14.38 -0.39 -6.09
C ASP A 58 15.15 -0.68 -7.38
N SER A 59 15.23 0.31 -8.26
CA SER A 59 16.18 0.38 -9.37
C SER A 59 16.05 -0.79 -10.34
N ALA A 60 14.89 -0.86 -11.01
CA ALA A 60 14.52 -1.86 -12.01
C ALA A 60 14.42 -3.30 -11.47
N ALA A 61 14.26 -3.46 -10.16
CA ALA A 61 13.94 -4.74 -9.55
C ALA A 61 12.45 -5.11 -9.69
N ASP A 62 12.16 -6.40 -9.56
CA ASP A 62 10.78 -6.93 -9.53
C ASP A 62 10.41 -7.55 -8.18
N LEU A 63 9.10 -7.58 -7.89
CA LEU A 63 8.50 -8.35 -6.81
C LEU A 63 7.12 -8.86 -7.22
N THR A 64 6.89 -10.16 -7.03
CA THR A 64 5.55 -10.74 -6.94
C THR A 64 5.24 -11.09 -5.49
N ILE A 65 4.22 -10.46 -4.91
CA ILE A 65 3.75 -10.74 -3.55
C ILE A 65 2.29 -11.21 -3.58
N LYS A 66 2.01 -12.34 -2.91
CA LYS A 66 0.67 -12.94 -2.89
C LYS A 66 0.26 -13.38 -1.50
N ASN A 67 -1.03 -13.30 -1.18
CA ASN A 67 -1.62 -13.86 0.04
C ASN A 67 -0.88 -13.45 1.32
N SER A 68 -0.32 -12.25 1.34
CA SER A 68 0.65 -11.81 2.35
C SER A 68 0.17 -10.56 3.06
N THR A 69 0.68 -10.37 4.27
CA THR A 69 0.36 -9.20 5.09
C THR A 69 1.64 -8.47 5.44
N ILE A 70 1.64 -7.15 5.27
CA ILE A 70 2.72 -6.30 5.76
C ILE A 70 2.10 -5.21 6.62
N HIS A 71 2.55 -5.10 7.87
CA HIS A 71 1.95 -4.15 8.80
C HIS A 71 2.88 -3.63 9.89
N ASN A 72 2.39 -2.62 10.60
CA ASN A 72 3.08 -1.99 11.72
C ASN A 72 4.50 -1.55 11.36
N THR A 73 4.62 -0.78 10.28
CA THR A 73 5.89 -0.24 9.81
C THR A 73 6.05 1.22 10.25
N ASN A 74 7.28 1.69 10.47
CA ASN A 74 7.55 3.10 10.85
C ASN A 74 7.62 4.07 9.65
N SER A 75 7.46 3.53 8.46
CA SER A 75 7.34 4.20 7.17
C SER A 75 6.58 3.23 6.27
N SER A 76 6.92 3.07 5.00
CA SER A 76 6.07 2.35 4.05
C SER A 76 5.99 0.84 4.25
N ASN A 77 4.80 0.23 4.07
CA ASN A 77 4.70 -1.24 4.04
C ASN A 77 5.38 -1.76 2.77
N ILE A 78 5.04 -1.18 1.61
CA ILE A 78 5.74 -1.37 0.34
C ILE A 78 6.22 -0.03 -0.18
N LEU A 79 7.49 0.05 -0.54
CA LEU A 79 8.10 1.16 -1.27
C LEU A 79 8.65 0.66 -2.61
N GLY A 80 8.00 1.02 -3.71
CA GLY A 80 8.52 0.82 -5.06
C GLY A 80 9.21 2.08 -5.54
N VAL A 81 10.45 1.99 -6.03
CA VAL A 81 11.20 3.10 -6.62
C VAL A 81 11.70 2.65 -7.98
N HIS A 82 11.12 3.17 -9.07
CA HIS A 82 11.44 2.76 -10.44
C HIS A 82 11.48 1.21 -10.55
N SER A 83 10.36 0.55 -10.28
CA SER A 83 10.32 -0.91 -10.07
C SER A 83 9.11 -1.57 -10.72
N THR A 84 9.08 -2.91 -10.70
CA THR A 84 7.90 -3.68 -11.10
C THR A 84 7.33 -4.45 -9.91
N ILE A 85 6.08 -4.19 -9.51
CA ILE A 85 5.44 -4.90 -8.39
C ILE A 85 4.09 -5.44 -8.82
N TYR A 86 3.91 -6.74 -8.60
CA TYR A 86 2.61 -7.39 -8.69
C TYR A 86 2.20 -7.91 -7.31
N ALA A 87 1.09 -7.38 -6.79
CA ALA A 87 0.50 -7.76 -5.52
C ALA A 87 -0.89 -8.35 -5.73
N GLU A 88 -1.17 -9.50 -5.10
CA GLU A 88 -2.48 -10.16 -5.18
C GLU A 88 -2.93 -10.67 -3.82
N ASN A 89 -4.18 -10.38 -3.44
CA ASN A 89 -4.76 -10.85 -2.18
C ASN A 89 -3.89 -10.50 -0.96
N CYS A 90 -3.38 -9.26 -0.92
CA CYS A 90 -2.49 -8.78 0.13
C CYS A 90 -3.18 -7.74 1.02
N VAL A 91 -2.74 -7.66 2.28
CA VAL A 91 -3.19 -6.63 3.22
C VAL A 91 -1.99 -5.82 3.68
N PHE A 92 -2.05 -4.51 3.44
CA PHE A 92 -1.04 -3.52 3.83
C PHE A 92 -1.70 -2.57 4.81
N PHE A 93 -1.33 -2.64 6.10
CA PHE A 93 -1.99 -1.81 7.10
C PHE A 93 -1.07 -1.25 8.19
N SER A 94 -1.54 -0.20 8.87
CA SER A 94 -0.82 0.42 10.00
C SER A 94 0.61 0.86 9.65
N SER A 95 0.72 1.80 8.71
CA SER A 95 1.97 2.54 8.50
C SER A 95 2.00 3.74 9.45
N ASN A 96 3.05 3.86 10.26
CA ASN A 96 3.23 4.97 11.19
C ASN A 96 4.07 6.06 10.51
N GLY A 97 3.48 7.21 10.22
CA GLY A 97 4.21 8.32 9.57
C GLY A 97 4.35 8.23 8.05
N GLY A 98 4.41 7.02 7.47
CA GLY A 98 4.53 6.79 6.03
C GLY A 98 3.21 6.41 5.34
N ASN A 99 3.28 6.10 4.04
CA ASN A 99 2.16 5.51 3.31
C ASN A 99 2.09 4.01 3.58
N ASN A 100 1.00 3.31 3.28
CA ASN A 100 1.01 1.84 3.27
C ASN A 100 1.69 1.34 1.99
N VAL A 101 1.26 1.87 0.84
CA VAL A 101 1.89 1.62 -0.46
C VAL A 101 2.41 2.95 -0.99
N GLN A 102 3.71 3.00 -1.27
CA GLN A 102 4.41 4.17 -1.78
C GLN A 102 5.10 3.81 -3.10
N LEU A 103 4.68 4.45 -4.19
CA LEU A 103 5.20 4.23 -5.54
C LEU A 103 5.89 5.51 -6.01
N GLU A 104 7.21 5.48 -6.09
CA GLU A 104 8.08 6.61 -6.41
C GLU A 104 8.81 6.39 -7.72
N TYR A 105 9.17 7.49 -8.39
CA TYR A 105 9.98 7.48 -9.62
C TYR A 105 9.47 6.51 -10.70
N GLY A 106 8.16 6.42 -10.86
CA GLY A 106 7.53 5.60 -11.89
C GLY A 106 7.72 4.10 -11.70
N GLY A 107 7.41 3.33 -12.74
CA GLY A 107 7.45 1.86 -12.73
C GLY A 107 6.14 1.22 -13.17
N ASN A 108 6.06 -0.10 -13.02
CA ASN A 108 4.90 -0.90 -13.42
C ASN A 108 4.30 -1.65 -12.23
N TYR A 109 3.07 -1.31 -11.89
CA TYR A 109 2.44 -1.70 -10.64
C TYR A 109 1.07 -2.29 -10.89
N ARG A 110 0.82 -3.49 -10.34
CA ARG A 110 -0.49 -4.13 -10.39
C ARG A 110 -0.88 -4.67 -9.02
N PHE A 111 -2.00 -4.21 -8.51
CA PHE A 111 -2.58 -4.63 -7.24
C PHE A 111 -3.98 -5.19 -7.48
N ASN A 112 -4.17 -6.46 -7.16
CA ASN A 112 -5.45 -7.15 -7.34
C ASN A 112 -5.94 -7.66 -5.98
N TYR A 113 -7.20 -7.38 -5.64
CA TYR A 113 -7.81 -7.84 -4.38
C TYR A 113 -6.99 -7.45 -3.15
N CYS A 114 -6.37 -6.27 -3.16
CA CYS A 114 -5.54 -5.81 -2.07
C CYS A 114 -6.31 -4.84 -1.16
N THR A 115 -6.03 -4.90 0.14
CA THR A 115 -6.51 -3.92 1.12
C THR A 115 -5.33 -3.08 1.58
N ILE A 116 -5.40 -1.78 1.35
CA ILE A 116 -4.38 -0.79 1.67
C ILE A 116 -5.03 0.18 2.65
N THR A 117 -4.72 0.06 3.94
CA THR A 117 -5.51 0.78 4.94
C THR A 117 -4.80 1.14 6.22
N THR A 118 -5.09 2.32 6.76
CA THR A 118 -4.73 2.66 8.13
C THR A 118 -5.97 3.11 8.88
N MET A 119 -6.64 2.13 9.49
CA MET A 119 -7.83 2.30 10.34
C MET A 119 -7.53 2.15 11.83
N ALA A 120 -6.40 1.51 12.15
CA ALA A 120 -6.18 0.93 13.46
C ALA A 120 -6.21 1.97 14.60
N SER A 121 -7.05 1.60 15.57
CA SER A 121 -7.27 2.06 16.93
C SER A 121 -6.11 1.80 17.90
N ALA A 122 -4.99 1.21 17.43
CA ALA A 122 -3.83 0.91 18.27
C ALA A 122 -3.15 2.22 18.70
N SER A 123 -3.02 2.41 20.01
CA SER A 123 -2.37 3.56 20.61
C SER A 123 -0.98 3.77 20.01
N GLY A 124 -0.74 4.93 19.40
CA GLY A 124 0.59 5.33 18.92
C GLY A 124 0.81 5.32 17.40
N ILE A 125 -0.15 4.84 16.60
CA ILE A 125 -0.05 4.96 15.13
C ILE A 125 -0.41 6.39 14.70
N SER A 126 0.57 7.14 14.22
CA SER A 126 0.37 8.43 13.58
C SER A 126 0.01 8.23 12.11
N HIS A 127 -1.29 8.32 11.79
CA HIS A 127 -1.77 8.27 10.40
C HIS A 127 -1.61 9.64 9.68
N SER A 128 -0.36 10.11 9.60
CA SER A 128 -0.03 11.43 9.06
C SER A 128 0.17 11.48 7.55
N SER A 129 0.17 10.34 6.87
CA SER A 129 0.30 10.22 5.41
C SER A 129 -0.84 9.38 4.81
N PRO A 130 -1.29 9.63 3.58
CA PRO A 130 -2.32 8.84 2.90
C PRO A 130 -1.94 7.35 2.77
N ALA A 131 -2.90 6.42 2.76
CA ALA A 131 -2.62 5.00 2.60
C ALA A 131 -1.87 4.66 1.28
N LEU A 132 -2.20 5.33 0.17
CA LEU A 132 -1.55 5.17 -1.13
C LEU A 132 -0.91 6.49 -1.59
N ARG A 133 0.36 6.43 -1.99
CA ARG A 133 1.04 7.52 -2.71
C ARG A 133 1.61 7.03 -4.04
N MET A 134 1.43 7.83 -5.08
CA MET A 134 1.97 7.56 -6.42
C MET A 134 2.62 8.80 -7.02
N THR A 135 3.83 8.65 -7.55
CA THR A 135 4.50 9.67 -8.35
C THR A 135 5.39 9.05 -9.44
N ASN A 136 5.52 9.75 -10.56
CA ASN A 136 6.48 9.45 -11.62
C ASN A 136 7.85 10.15 -11.42
N VAL A 137 8.05 10.86 -10.30
CA VAL A 137 9.21 11.74 -10.12
C VAL A 137 10.09 11.31 -8.95
N LEU A 138 11.41 11.51 -9.12
CA LEU A 138 12.40 11.50 -8.05
C LEU A 138 12.97 12.92 -7.88
N CYS A 139 12.61 13.59 -6.79
CA CYS A 139 13.10 14.93 -6.49
C CYS A 139 14.48 14.87 -5.81
N PHE A 140 15.40 15.75 -6.21
CA PHE A 140 16.74 15.86 -5.63
C PHE A 140 16.90 17.03 -4.66
N ASP A 141 15.87 17.87 -4.53
CA ASP A 141 15.79 19.00 -3.60
C ASP A 141 14.39 19.12 -2.98
N ASP A 142 14.29 19.85 -1.87
CA ASP A 142 13.07 20.02 -1.07
C ASP A 142 11.90 20.64 -1.86
N PHE A 143 12.19 21.41 -2.90
CA PHE A 143 11.19 22.07 -3.74
C PHE A 143 10.91 21.33 -5.05
N CYS A 144 11.57 20.19 -5.27
CA CYS A 144 11.50 19.40 -6.50
C CYS A 144 11.73 20.25 -7.77
N GLN A 145 12.74 21.14 -7.74
CA GLN A 145 13.17 21.93 -8.90
C GLN A 145 14.14 21.15 -9.79
N SER A 146 14.96 20.29 -9.18
CA SER A 146 15.80 19.29 -9.82
C SER A 146 15.20 17.92 -9.58
N TYR A 147 14.90 17.22 -10.67
CA TYR A 147 14.23 15.94 -10.60
C TYR A 147 14.54 15.07 -11.81
N ASP A 148 14.40 13.76 -11.62
CA ASP A 148 14.26 12.79 -12.70
C ASP A 148 12.82 12.31 -12.76
N GLU A 149 12.37 11.90 -13.96
CA GLU A 149 11.04 11.34 -14.18
C GLU A 149 11.10 10.02 -14.93
N TYR A 150 10.14 9.13 -14.65
CA TYR A 150 9.98 7.89 -15.36
C TYR A 150 8.49 7.50 -15.44
N PRO A 151 8.00 6.93 -16.56
CA PRO A 151 6.60 6.59 -16.70
C PRO A 151 6.08 5.73 -15.54
N LEU A 152 4.94 6.15 -14.97
CA LEU A 152 4.19 5.38 -14.00
C LEU A 152 3.02 4.68 -14.69
N PHE A 153 2.97 3.36 -14.57
CA PHE A 153 1.84 2.54 -14.96
C PHE A 153 1.32 1.80 -13.73
N ALA A 154 0.16 2.17 -13.21
CA ALA A 154 -0.43 1.52 -12.03
C ALA A 154 -1.86 1.04 -12.27
N ARG A 155 -2.18 -0.17 -11.85
CA ARG A 155 -3.53 -0.75 -11.96
C ARG A 155 -3.93 -1.33 -10.62
N PHE A 156 -5.02 -0.81 -10.06
CA PHE A 156 -5.65 -1.32 -8.85
C PHE A 156 -7.00 -1.91 -9.25
N GLN A 157 -7.20 -3.20 -9.00
CA GLN A 157 -8.44 -3.88 -9.34
C GLN A 157 -9.03 -4.56 -8.09
N ASN A 158 -10.31 -4.30 -7.82
CA ASN A 158 -11.02 -4.85 -6.66
C ASN A 158 -10.28 -4.56 -5.33
N CYS A 159 -9.69 -3.38 -5.21
CA CYS A 159 -8.90 -2.99 -4.03
C CYS A 159 -9.72 -2.12 -3.08
N ILE A 160 -9.34 -2.15 -1.80
CA ILE A 160 -9.83 -1.21 -0.78
C ILE A 160 -8.68 -0.29 -0.42
N ILE A 161 -8.85 1.02 -0.59
CA ILE A 161 -7.88 2.05 -0.23
C ILE A 161 -8.57 3.04 0.70
N TYR A 162 -8.39 2.83 2.00
CA TYR A 162 -9.25 3.45 3.01
C TYR A 162 -8.49 3.75 4.31
N GLY A 163 -9.03 4.60 5.16
CA GLY A 163 -8.42 4.94 6.43
C GLY A 163 -9.12 6.08 7.14
N THR A 164 -8.49 6.58 8.20
CA THR A 164 -9.05 7.63 9.05
C THR A 164 -8.91 9.04 8.48
N ARG A 165 -8.14 9.25 7.42
CA ARG A 165 -7.99 10.58 6.79
C ARG A 165 -9.15 10.88 5.86
N ALA A 166 -9.33 12.17 5.55
CA ALA A 166 -10.25 12.58 4.49
C ALA A 166 -9.78 12.10 3.10
N ASN A 167 -8.46 12.10 2.88
CA ASN A 167 -7.80 11.74 1.64
C ASN A 167 -6.76 10.63 1.86
N GLU A 168 -7.03 9.44 1.31
CA GLU A 168 -6.17 8.26 1.43
C GLU A 168 -5.37 7.93 0.18
N ILE A 169 -5.53 8.73 -0.88
CA ILE A 169 -4.76 8.62 -2.11
C ILE A 169 -4.11 9.96 -2.38
N ALA A 170 -2.79 9.97 -2.53
CA ALA A 170 -2.05 11.12 -3.02
C ALA A 170 -1.37 10.79 -4.34
N THR A 171 -1.51 11.70 -5.30
CA THR A 171 -0.86 11.65 -6.60
C THR A 171 0.01 12.87 -6.79
N PHE A 172 1.21 12.68 -7.32
CA PHE A 172 2.08 13.77 -7.74
C PHE A 172 2.62 13.48 -9.13
N ASP A 173 2.04 14.12 -10.13
CA ASP A 173 2.46 14.07 -11.52
C ASP A 173 3.12 15.40 -11.88
N ARG A 174 4.36 15.34 -12.38
CA ARG A 174 5.11 16.51 -12.87
C ARG A 174 5.10 16.63 -14.39
N THR A 175 4.51 15.68 -15.10
CA THR A 175 4.65 15.56 -16.55
C THR A 175 3.57 16.32 -17.29
N GLU A 176 3.96 17.10 -18.29
CA GLU A 176 3.02 17.64 -19.29
C GLU A 176 2.71 16.59 -20.41
N SER A 177 3.34 15.40 -20.35
CA SER A 177 3.51 14.48 -21.49
C SER A 177 2.83 13.10 -21.38
N GLY A 178 1.98 12.86 -20.38
CA GLY A 178 1.17 11.62 -20.29
C GLY A 178 1.92 10.40 -19.74
N ASN A 179 2.97 10.63 -18.93
CA ASN A 179 3.79 9.59 -18.30
C ASN A 179 3.28 9.19 -16.90
N PHE A 180 2.01 9.45 -16.60
CA PHE A 180 1.36 9.10 -15.33
C PHE A 180 0.00 8.44 -15.59
N ASP A 181 0.04 7.15 -15.89
CA ASP A 181 -1.12 6.35 -16.24
C ASP A 181 -1.46 5.40 -15.08
N PHE A 182 -2.52 5.73 -14.34
CA PHE A 182 -3.09 4.82 -13.34
C PHE A 182 -4.57 4.60 -13.56
N LYS A 183 -5.08 3.46 -13.07
CA LYS A 183 -6.50 3.16 -13.04
C LYS A 183 -6.89 2.46 -11.75
N LEU A 184 -8.02 2.87 -11.19
CA LEU A 184 -8.71 2.21 -10.09
C LEU A 184 -9.99 1.57 -10.66
N ASP A 185 -10.07 0.25 -10.67
CA ASP A 185 -11.17 -0.51 -11.25
C ASP A 185 -11.90 -1.29 -10.14
N HIS A 186 -13.19 -1.04 -9.95
CA HIS A 186 -14.02 -1.64 -8.91
C HIS A 186 -13.44 -1.50 -7.49
N CYS A 187 -12.87 -0.33 -7.19
CA CYS A 187 -12.21 -0.08 -5.90
C CYS A 187 -13.16 0.57 -4.88
N LEU A 188 -12.91 0.38 -3.58
CA LEU A 188 -13.49 1.22 -2.52
C LEU A 188 -12.44 2.22 -2.06
N ILE A 189 -12.73 3.52 -2.17
CA ILE A 189 -11.75 4.57 -1.84
C ILE A 189 -12.29 5.61 -0.85
N LYS A 190 -11.39 6.12 0.00
CA LYS A 190 -11.61 7.26 0.90
C LYS A 190 -10.95 8.52 0.32
N LEU A 191 -11.75 9.47 -0.15
CA LEU A 191 -11.27 10.68 -0.80
C LEU A 191 -12.31 11.79 -0.70
N ASP A 192 -11.88 13.03 -0.46
CA ASP A 192 -12.76 14.19 -0.41
C ASP A 192 -13.14 14.65 -1.82
N GLN A 193 -14.44 14.58 -2.14
CA GLN A 193 -14.96 14.96 -3.46
C GLN A 193 -14.99 16.47 -3.67
N SER A 194 -14.87 17.28 -2.61
CA SER A 194 -14.87 18.74 -2.70
C SER A 194 -13.50 19.32 -3.03
N GLU A 195 -12.42 18.53 -2.88
CA GLU A 195 -11.04 18.95 -3.10
C GLU A 195 -10.64 18.79 -4.58
N PRO A 196 -10.35 19.89 -5.32
CA PRO A 196 -10.04 19.81 -6.75
C PRO A 196 -8.81 18.97 -7.11
N ASP A 197 -7.83 18.88 -6.21
CA ASP A 197 -6.61 18.08 -6.41
C ASP A 197 -6.91 16.58 -6.56
N ASN A 198 -8.08 16.13 -6.06
CA ASN A 198 -8.52 14.75 -6.17
C ASN A 198 -9.17 14.41 -7.51
N ASN A 199 -9.44 15.40 -8.38
CA ASN A 199 -10.07 15.18 -9.69
C ASN A 199 -9.30 14.17 -10.55
N LEU A 200 -7.97 14.15 -10.47
CA LEU A 200 -7.16 13.17 -11.19
C LEU A 200 -7.51 11.73 -10.78
N VAL A 201 -7.72 11.49 -9.49
CA VAL A 201 -8.10 10.17 -8.97
C VAL A 201 -9.51 9.80 -9.40
N PHE A 202 -10.46 10.73 -9.32
CA PHE A 202 -11.84 10.49 -9.74
C PHE A 202 -11.97 10.24 -11.26
N ASN A 203 -11.19 10.94 -12.09
CA ASN A 203 -11.17 10.74 -13.54
C ASN A 203 -10.57 9.38 -13.95
N ASN A 204 -9.76 8.77 -13.09
CA ASN A 204 -9.13 7.47 -13.32
C ASN A 204 -9.79 6.33 -12.51
N CYS A 205 -10.99 6.60 -12.00
CA CYS A 205 -11.80 5.66 -11.28
C CYS A 205 -12.88 5.08 -12.19
N ASP A 206 -12.92 3.76 -12.30
CA ASP A 206 -13.92 2.97 -13.02
C ASP A 206 -14.69 2.13 -12.00
N ASP A 207 -15.99 2.39 -11.88
CA ASP A 207 -16.89 1.74 -10.92
C ASP A 207 -16.40 1.73 -9.45
N CYS A 208 -15.71 2.77 -8.98
CA CYS A 208 -15.35 2.84 -7.57
C CYS A 208 -16.52 3.26 -6.68
N ILE A 209 -16.53 2.70 -5.48
CA ILE A 209 -17.37 3.13 -4.37
C ILE A 209 -16.57 4.17 -3.57
N ILE A 210 -17.18 5.33 -3.31
CA ILE A 210 -16.52 6.45 -2.63
C ILE A 210 -17.06 6.57 -1.21
N ASN A 211 -16.16 6.71 -0.22
CA ASN A 211 -16.47 7.07 1.17
C ASN A 211 -17.46 6.14 1.90
N SER A 212 -17.77 4.97 1.36
CA SER A 212 -18.60 3.97 2.04
C SER A 212 -17.80 3.21 3.08
N ASP A 213 -18.47 2.79 4.15
CA ASP A 213 -17.88 1.93 5.17
C ASP A 213 -17.39 0.60 4.54
N PRO A 214 -16.09 0.25 4.68
CA PRO A 214 -15.53 -0.99 4.12
C PRO A 214 -16.10 -2.26 4.76
N LEU A 215 -16.74 -2.16 5.91
CA LEU A 215 -17.31 -3.29 6.66
C LEU A 215 -16.24 -4.37 6.91
N PHE A 216 -15.07 -3.97 7.41
CA PHE A 216 -14.04 -4.91 7.84
C PHE A 216 -14.58 -5.85 8.93
N MET A 217 -14.13 -7.11 8.91
CA MET A 217 -14.59 -8.16 9.82
C MET A 217 -14.35 -7.78 11.29
N ASP A 218 -13.12 -7.38 11.63
CA ASP A 218 -12.74 -6.96 12.96
C ASP A 218 -11.47 -6.08 12.90
N ILE A 219 -11.63 -4.77 13.06
CA ILE A 219 -10.53 -3.81 12.98
C ILE A 219 -9.58 -3.96 14.19
N ASP A 220 -10.11 -4.27 15.37
CA ASP A 220 -9.33 -4.38 16.61
C ASP A 220 -8.51 -5.68 16.65
N ALA A 221 -8.98 -6.73 15.96
CA ALA A 221 -8.22 -7.96 15.72
C ALA A 221 -7.33 -7.90 14.46
N TYR A 222 -7.21 -6.74 13.81
CA TYR A 222 -6.49 -6.54 12.54
C TYR A 222 -6.99 -7.41 11.37
N ASP A 223 -8.26 -7.82 11.39
CA ASP A 223 -8.92 -8.55 10.32
C ASP A 223 -9.62 -7.59 9.35
N TYR A 224 -8.83 -7.09 8.39
CA TYR A 224 -9.26 -6.19 7.33
C TYR A 224 -9.90 -6.88 6.13
N ARG A 225 -10.33 -8.14 6.27
CA ARG A 225 -11.12 -8.79 5.22
C ARG A 225 -12.52 -8.15 5.17
N PRO A 226 -13.13 -7.99 4.00
CA PRO A 226 -14.50 -7.47 3.91
C PRO A 226 -15.52 -8.48 4.46
N ASP A 227 -16.47 -8.02 5.30
CA ASP A 227 -17.62 -8.80 5.74
C ASP A 227 -18.67 -8.88 4.61
N THR A 228 -18.51 -9.90 3.77
CA THR A 228 -19.40 -10.19 2.64
C THR A 228 -20.86 -10.47 3.06
N LEU A 229 -21.10 -10.94 4.29
CA LEU A 229 -22.45 -11.20 4.80
C LEU A 229 -23.18 -9.90 5.12
N ARG A 230 -22.49 -8.92 5.73
CA ARG A 230 -23.06 -7.58 5.97
C ARG A 230 -23.31 -6.81 4.68
N GLN A 231 -22.43 -6.92 3.70
CA GLN A 231 -22.61 -6.29 2.38
C GLN A 231 -23.87 -6.80 1.65
N SER A 232 -24.16 -8.11 1.74
CA SER A 232 -25.36 -8.70 1.12
C SER A 232 -26.67 -8.20 1.71
N LYS A 233 -26.68 -7.80 2.99
CA LYS A 233 -27.86 -7.26 3.70
C LYS A 233 -28.12 -5.80 3.35
N LYS A 234 -27.08 -4.98 3.12
CA LYS A 234 -27.23 -3.58 2.67
C LYS A 234 -27.79 -3.47 1.24
N LYS A 235 -27.56 -4.45 0.36
CA LYS A 235 -28.13 -4.47 -1.00
C LYS A 235 -29.60 -4.91 -1.07
N ARG A 236 -30.23 -5.30 0.05
CA ARG A 236 -31.60 -5.82 0.12
C ARG A 236 -32.61 -4.86 0.80
N LEU A 237 -32.19 -3.65 1.11
CA LEU A 237 -33.02 -2.56 1.65
C LEU A 237 -32.95 -1.38 0.68
#